data_AF-A0A929USB3-F1
#
_entry.id   AF-A0A929USB3-F1
#
_cell.length_a   1.000
_cell.length_b   1.000
_cell.length_c   1.000
_cell.angle_alpha   90.00
_cell.angle_beta   90.00
_cell.angle_gamma   90.00
#
_symmetry.space_group_name_H-M   'P 1'
#
loop_
_entity.id
_entity.type
_entity.pdbx_description
1 polymer ?
#
loop_
_entity_poly.entity_id
_entity_poly.type
_entity_poly.pdbx_seq_one_letter_code
_entity_poly.pdbx_strand_id
1 'polypeptide(L)'
;IFRIYKFRSMSDKRNAEGELLPDEERLTSFGKLLRASSLDELPEMFNILRGEMSLIGPRPLLPKYLPWYTKEEMRRHEVLPGLTGLAQINGRNALNWEERFRLDVSYVDHLSFLLDCKILLLTVKKVFTREGVLSGDAQTTIDFDEYRKEQLHECSHSQCGYEK
;
A
#
# COMPACT_ATOMS: atom_id res chain seq x y z
N ILE A 1 -10.89 -0.25 -12.04
CA ILE A 1 -10.52 -1.53 -11.39
C ILE A 1 -9.62 -2.30 -12.34
N PHE A 2 -8.51 -2.88 -11.87
CA PHE A 2 -7.56 -3.66 -12.67
C PHE A 2 -6.97 -4.81 -11.84
N ARG A 3 -6.22 -5.72 -12.47
CA ARG A 3 -5.58 -6.86 -11.79
C ARG A 3 -4.10 -6.58 -11.59
N ILE A 4 -3.63 -6.61 -10.34
CA ILE A 4 -2.20 -6.48 -10.02
C ILE A 4 -1.55 -7.86 -10.08
N TYR A 5 -0.44 -7.98 -10.79
CA TYR A 5 0.33 -9.23 -10.88
C TYR A 5 1.45 -9.23 -9.84
N LYS A 6 1.56 -10.31 -9.06
CA LYS A 6 2.68 -10.58 -8.14
C LYS A 6 3.08 -12.04 -8.19
N PHE A 7 4.33 -12.33 -7.88
CA PHE A 7 4.72 -13.71 -7.62
C PHE A 7 4.14 -14.18 -6.28
N ARG A 8 3.64 -15.40 -6.29
CA ARG A 8 3.17 -16.07 -5.08
C ARG A 8 4.37 -16.39 -4.18
N SER A 9 4.45 -15.74 -3.03
CA SER A 9 5.53 -15.97 -2.04
C SER A 9 5.16 -16.98 -0.94
N MET A 10 3.90 -17.40 -0.87
CA MET A 10 3.36 -18.27 0.17
C MET A 10 2.84 -19.57 -0.42
N SER A 11 2.97 -20.66 0.33
CA SER A 11 2.45 -21.97 -0.08
C SER A 11 0.92 -22.08 0.09
N ASP A 12 0.34 -23.11 -0.53
CA ASP A 12 -1.09 -23.48 -0.39
C ASP A 12 -1.31 -24.57 0.65
N LYS A 13 -0.41 -24.70 1.63
CA LYS A 13 -0.58 -25.70 2.70
C LYS A 13 -1.87 -25.47 3.47
N ARG A 14 -2.57 -26.55 3.77
CA ARG A 14 -3.85 -26.58 4.46
C ARG A 14 -3.81 -27.54 5.65
N ASN A 15 -4.66 -27.32 6.64
CA ASN A 15 -4.90 -28.28 7.73
C ASN A 15 -5.74 -29.47 7.25
N ALA A 16 -6.05 -30.41 8.15
CA ALA A 16 -6.82 -31.62 7.84
C ALA A 16 -8.26 -31.28 7.41
N GLU A 17 -8.78 -30.14 7.88
CA GLU A 17 -10.10 -29.60 7.60
C GLU A 17 -10.16 -28.87 6.25
N GLY A 18 -9.01 -28.72 5.57
CA GLY A 18 -8.91 -28.08 4.26
C GLY A 18 -8.80 -26.55 4.30
N GLU A 19 -8.62 -25.95 5.47
CA GLU A 19 -8.41 -24.51 5.65
C GLU A 19 -6.93 -24.16 5.45
N LEU A 20 -6.63 -22.95 4.96
CA LEU A 20 -5.25 -22.50 4.80
C LEU A 20 -4.57 -22.40 6.17
N LEU A 21 -3.33 -22.89 6.26
CA LEU A 21 -2.51 -22.71 7.46
C LEU A 21 -2.24 -21.22 7.73
N PRO A 22 -1.81 -20.86 8.96
CA PRO A 22 -1.35 -19.52 9.27
C PRO A 22 -0.21 -19.04 8.35
N ASP A 23 -0.10 -17.73 8.21
CA ASP A 23 0.85 -17.10 7.29
C ASP A 23 2.31 -17.42 7.63
N GLU A 24 2.62 -17.56 8.92
CA GLU A 24 3.94 -17.92 9.45
C GLU A 24 4.37 -19.32 8.99
N GLU A 25 3.42 -20.25 8.85
CA GLU A 25 3.66 -21.62 8.39
C GLU A 25 3.70 -21.73 6.87
N ARG A 26 3.03 -20.80 6.18
CA ARG A 26 2.96 -20.78 4.71
C ARG A 26 4.10 -19.99 4.07
N LEU A 27 4.75 -19.10 4.82
CA LEU A 27 5.85 -18.27 4.35
C LEU A 27 7.21 -19.01 4.45
N THR A 28 7.61 -19.60 3.32
CA THR A 28 8.88 -20.35 3.20
C THR A 28 10.11 -19.45 3.23
N SER A 29 11.31 -20.02 3.45
CA SER A 29 12.58 -19.27 3.39
C SER A 29 12.78 -18.58 2.04
N PHE A 30 12.41 -19.25 0.93
CA PHE A 30 12.41 -18.65 -0.40
C PHE A 30 11.42 -17.48 -0.49
N GLY A 31 10.19 -17.65 0.02
CA GLY A 31 9.19 -16.59 0.09
C GLY A 31 9.66 -15.36 0.87
N LYS A 32 10.34 -15.57 2.00
CA LYS A 32 10.96 -14.50 2.80
C LYS A 32 12.01 -13.75 1.98
N LEU A 33 12.90 -14.47 1.28
CA LEU A 33 13.91 -13.86 0.42
C LEU A 33 13.29 -13.08 -0.74
N LEU A 34 12.26 -13.64 -1.37
CA LEU A 34 11.53 -13.01 -2.48
C LEU A 34 10.92 -11.67 -2.06
N ARG A 35 10.23 -11.64 -0.91
CA ARG A 35 9.68 -10.40 -0.32
C ARG A 35 10.78 -9.43 0.12
N ALA A 36 11.84 -9.92 0.76
CA ALA A 36 12.93 -9.08 1.26
C ALA A 36 13.74 -8.40 0.14
N SER A 37 13.75 -9.00 -1.05
CA SER A 37 14.36 -8.43 -2.25
C SER A 37 13.37 -7.66 -3.13
N SER A 38 12.08 -7.61 -2.73
CA SER A 38 10.97 -7.03 -3.51
C SER A 38 10.82 -7.63 -4.91
N LEU A 39 11.37 -8.83 -5.14
CA LEU A 39 11.31 -9.51 -6.42
C LEU A 39 9.89 -10.06 -6.69
N ASP A 40 9.07 -10.22 -5.65
CA ASP A 40 7.67 -10.61 -5.79
C ASP A 40 6.82 -9.59 -6.53
N GLU A 41 7.21 -8.32 -6.50
CA GLU A 41 6.52 -7.21 -7.19
C GLU A 41 7.00 -7.01 -8.65
N LEU A 42 8.00 -7.77 -9.13
CA LEU A 42 8.46 -7.67 -10.53
C LEU A 42 7.35 -7.83 -11.59
N PRO A 43 6.35 -8.73 -11.43
CA PRO A 43 5.27 -8.84 -12.40
C PRO A 43 4.39 -7.58 -12.51
N GLU A 44 4.43 -6.67 -11.54
CA GLU A 44 3.72 -5.38 -11.63
C GLU A 44 4.26 -4.51 -12.78
N MET A 45 5.48 -4.77 -13.26
CA MET A 45 6.00 -4.11 -14.46
C MET A 45 5.08 -4.33 -15.68
N PHE A 46 4.39 -5.46 -15.78
CA PHE A 46 3.40 -5.67 -16.84
C PHE A 46 2.19 -4.74 -16.70
N ASN A 47 1.78 -4.39 -15.48
CA ASN A 47 0.73 -3.40 -15.25
C ASN A 47 1.18 -2.00 -15.69
N ILE A 48 2.44 -1.65 -15.43
CA ILE A 48 3.03 -0.38 -15.88
C ILE A 48 3.07 -0.30 -17.40
N LEU A 49 3.56 -1.35 -18.06
CA LEU A 49 3.62 -1.42 -19.53
C LEU A 49 2.23 -1.38 -20.19
N ARG A 50 1.20 -1.89 -19.52
CA ARG A 50 -0.19 -1.83 -19.97
C ARG A 50 -0.89 -0.49 -19.69
N GLY A 51 -0.22 0.44 -19.02
CA GLY A 51 -0.80 1.74 -18.63
C GLY A 51 -1.82 1.66 -17.49
N GLU A 52 -1.84 0.55 -16.73
CA GLU A 52 -2.72 0.39 -15.56
C GLU A 52 -2.08 0.97 -14.28
N MET A 53 -0.75 1.08 -14.27
CA MET A 53 0.06 1.65 -13.20
C MET A 53 1.14 2.58 -13.76
N SER A 54 1.69 3.41 -12.88
CA SER A 54 2.91 4.19 -13.09
C SER A 54 4.04 3.62 -12.23
N LEU A 55 5.28 4.02 -12.51
CA LEU A 55 6.39 3.76 -11.59
C LEU A 55 6.20 4.53 -10.27
N ILE A 56 5.72 5.77 -10.37
CA ILE A 56 5.55 6.69 -9.25
C ILE A 56 4.08 7.11 -9.16
N GLY A 57 3.52 7.01 -7.96
CA GLY A 57 2.14 7.34 -7.67
C GLY A 57 1.66 6.75 -6.34
N PRO A 58 0.42 7.06 -5.92
CA PRO A 58 -0.20 6.48 -4.73
C PRO A 58 -0.24 4.94 -4.81
N ARG A 59 0.02 4.25 -3.69
CA ARG A 59 -0.02 2.76 -3.68
C ARG A 59 -1.45 2.28 -3.99
N PRO A 60 -1.65 1.32 -4.90
CA PRO A 60 -2.98 0.77 -5.13
C PRO A 60 -3.48 0.09 -3.85
N LEU A 61 -4.74 0.36 -3.48
CA LEU A 61 -5.39 -0.25 -2.32
C LEU A 61 -6.61 -1.07 -2.75
N LEU A 62 -7.17 -1.82 -1.80
CA LEU A 62 -8.28 -2.73 -2.05
C LEU A 62 -9.54 -1.96 -2.49
N PRO A 63 -10.31 -2.46 -3.48
CA PRO A 63 -11.56 -1.84 -3.90
C PRO A 63 -12.59 -1.69 -2.78
N LYS A 64 -12.54 -2.54 -1.75
CA LYS A 64 -13.42 -2.45 -0.56
C LYS A 64 -13.33 -1.12 0.19
N TYR A 65 -12.25 -0.36 -0.03
CA TYR A 65 -12.02 0.95 0.60
C TYR A 65 -12.74 2.11 -0.09
N LEU A 66 -13.21 1.93 -1.33
CA LEU A 66 -13.87 3.00 -2.08
C LEU A 66 -15.01 3.71 -1.33
N PRO A 67 -15.89 3.01 -0.57
CA PRO A 67 -16.98 3.66 0.17
C PRO A 67 -16.52 4.45 1.42
N TRP A 68 -15.26 4.28 1.84
CA TRP A 68 -14.73 4.80 3.12
C TRP A 68 -13.86 6.04 2.96
N TYR A 69 -13.56 6.44 1.72
CA TYR A 69 -12.82 7.65 1.44
C TYR A 69 -13.69 8.89 1.61
N THR A 70 -13.08 9.97 2.09
CA THR A 70 -13.63 11.32 1.93
C THR A 70 -13.46 11.80 0.48
N LYS A 71 -14.14 12.89 0.12
CA LYS A 71 -13.94 13.54 -1.19
C LYS A 71 -12.49 13.90 -1.46
N GLU A 72 -11.75 14.35 -0.44
CA GLU A 72 -10.34 14.72 -0.59
C GLU A 72 -9.46 13.49 -0.80
N GLU A 73 -9.68 12.42 -0.03
CA GLU A 73 -8.87 11.20 -0.17
C GLU A 73 -9.11 10.50 -1.50
N MET A 74 -10.34 10.58 -2.04
CA MET A 74 -10.66 10.06 -3.38
C MET A 74 -9.78 10.66 -4.47
N ARG A 75 -9.25 11.88 -4.28
CA ARG A 75 -8.36 12.56 -5.23
C ARG A 75 -7.07 11.79 -5.49
N ARG A 76 -6.66 10.88 -4.58
CA ARG A 76 -5.53 9.96 -4.83
C ARG A 76 -5.69 9.11 -6.10
N HIS A 77 -6.92 8.98 -6.60
CA HIS A 77 -7.24 8.25 -7.83
C HIS A 77 -7.23 9.14 -9.10
N GLU A 78 -6.92 10.43 -9.00
CA GLU A 78 -6.78 11.35 -10.15
C GLU A 78 -5.53 11.05 -11.00
N VAL A 79 -4.57 10.31 -10.44
CA VAL A 79 -3.34 9.85 -11.12
C VAL A 79 -3.26 8.32 -11.11
N LEU A 80 -2.44 7.75 -11.99
CA LEU A 80 -2.21 6.30 -12.00
C LEU A 80 -1.54 5.86 -10.68
N PRO A 81 -1.93 4.71 -10.12
CA PRO A 81 -1.28 4.14 -8.95
C PRO A 81 0.18 3.78 -9.26
N GLY A 82 1.04 3.91 -8.24
CA GLY A 82 2.48 3.72 -8.38
C GLY A 82 3.02 2.48 -7.67
N LEU A 83 4.12 1.94 -8.19
CA LEU A 83 4.96 0.97 -7.47
C LEU A 83 5.56 1.62 -6.21
N THR A 84 6.11 2.83 -6.37
CA THR A 84 6.57 3.69 -5.28
C THR A 84 5.85 5.04 -5.32
N GLY A 85 6.02 5.86 -4.29
CA GLY A 85 5.30 7.11 -4.15
C GLY A 85 5.73 7.90 -2.93
N LEU A 86 5.11 9.07 -2.74
CA LEU A 86 5.47 9.98 -1.68
C LEU A 86 5.23 9.37 -0.29
N ALA A 87 4.13 8.65 -0.08
CA ALA A 87 3.88 7.93 1.17
C ALA A 87 4.92 6.82 1.42
N GLN A 88 5.28 6.07 0.38
CA GLN A 88 6.26 4.98 0.44
C GLN A 88 7.66 5.51 0.85
N ILE A 89 8.09 6.67 0.35
CA ILE A 89 9.40 7.23 0.74
C ILE A 89 9.39 7.97 2.08
N ASN A 90 8.24 8.39 2.62
CA ASN A 90 8.18 9.15 3.88
C ASN A 90 7.90 8.30 5.13
N GLY A 91 7.41 7.06 4.99
CA GLY A 91 7.25 6.20 6.17
C GLY A 91 6.84 4.74 5.91
N ARG A 92 6.48 4.37 4.66
CA ARG A 92 6.01 3.01 4.31
C ARG A 92 4.89 2.54 5.27
N ASN A 93 5.18 1.56 6.11
CA ASN A 93 4.24 0.91 7.02
C ASN A 93 4.12 1.65 8.37
N ALA A 94 4.97 2.63 8.65
CA ALA A 94 4.92 3.42 9.89
C ALA A 94 3.89 4.56 9.85
N LEU A 95 3.37 4.90 8.67
CA LEU A 95 2.35 5.93 8.51
C LEU A 95 0.97 5.39 8.87
N ASN A 96 0.21 6.15 9.65
CA ASN A 96 -1.23 5.89 9.81
C ASN A 96 -1.99 6.22 8.51
N TRP A 97 -3.28 5.87 8.46
CA TRP A 97 -4.12 6.05 7.27
C TRP A 97 -4.24 7.52 6.83
N GLU A 98 -4.47 8.45 7.77
CA GLU A 98 -4.62 9.89 7.48
C GLU A 98 -3.33 10.49 6.90
N GLU A 99 -2.18 10.16 7.49
CA GLU A 99 -0.89 10.61 6.99
C GLU A 99 -0.58 10.06 5.60
N ARG A 100 -0.93 8.80 5.36
CA ARG A 100 -0.77 8.16 4.06
C ARG A 100 -1.61 8.86 3.00
N PHE A 101 -2.89 9.10 3.26
CA PHE A 101 -3.75 9.76 2.27
C PHE A 101 -3.37 11.22 2.04
N ARG A 102 -2.98 11.94 3.09
CA ARG A 102 -2.45 13.30 2.95
C ARG A 102 -1.23 13.34 2.04
N LEU A 103 -0.31 12.37 2.14
CA LEU A 103 0.85 12.29 1.25
C LEU A 103 0.46 11.86 -0.17
N ASP A 104 -0.50 10.96 -0.33
CA ASP A 104 -1.01 10.57 -1.64
C ASP A 104 -1.67 11.76 -2.37
N VAL A 105 -2.52 12.52 -1.68
CA VAL A 105 -3.16 13.73 -2.22
C VAL A 105 -2.14 14.84 -2.47
N SER A 106 -1.19 15.04 -1.55
CA SER A 106 -0.10 16.00 -1.75
C SER A 106 0.73 15.68 -2.99
N TYR A 107 0.93 14.39 -3.31
CA TYR A 107 1.58 13.99 -4.57
C TYR A 107 0.75 14.39 -5.79
N VAL A 108 -0.57 14.19 -5.76
CA VAL A 108 -1.48 14.60 -6.82
C VAL A 108 -1.41 16.11 -7.05
N ASP A 109 -1.44 16.90 -5.98
CA ASP A 109 -1.42 18.36 -6.04
C ASP A 109 -0.10 18.95 -6.56
N HIS A 110 1.02 18.26 -6.32
CA HIS A 110 2.37 18.77 -6.60
C HIS A 110 3.13 17.93 -7.62
N LEU A 111 2.40 17.16 -8.44
CA LEU A 111 2.98 16.28 -9.44
C LEU A 111 3.90 17.06 -10.37
N SER A 112 5.18 16.68 -10.38
CA SER A 112 6.20 17.30 -11.22
C SER A 112 7.35 16.33 -11.49
N PHE A 113 8.03 16.52 -12.62
CA PHE A 113 9.16 15.69 -12.99
C PHE A 113 10.28 15.67 -11.92
N LEU A 114 10.53 16.82 -11.28
CA LEU A 114 11.52 16.92 -10.21
C LEU A 114 11.12 16.14 -8.96
N LEU A 115 9.82 16.17 -8.60
CA LEU A 115 9.30 15.38 -7.49
C LEU A 115 9.45 13.88 -7.78
N ASP A 116 9.12 13.45 -8.98
CA ASP A 116 9.28 12.06 -9.43
C ASP A 116 10.74 11.61 -9.34
N CYS A 117 11.68 12.42 -9.85
CA CYS A 117 13.11 12.12 -9.73
C CYS A 117 13.56 11.99 -8.27
N LYS A 118 13.08 12.87 -7.39
CA LYS A 118 13.36 12.80 -5.95
C LYS A 118 12.81 11.52 -5.33
N ILE A 119 11.56 11.14 -5.64
CA ILE A 119 10.94 9.91 -5.15
C ILE A 119 11.72 8.69 -5.63
N LEU A 120 12.13 8.66 -6.89
CA LEU A 120 12.91 7.56 -7.45
C LEU A 120 14.26 7.38 -6.72
N LEU A 121 15.02 8.47 -6.56
CA LEU A 121 16.31 8.45 -5.86
C LEU A 121 16.19 7.97 -4.42
N LEU A 122 15.17 8.46 -3.70
CA LEU A 122 14.90 8.05 -2.32
C LEU A 122 14.42 6.59 -2.24
N THR A 123 13.66 6.13 -3.22
CA THR A 123 13.24 4.73 -3.34
C THR A 123 14.45 3.82 -3.49
N VAL A 124 15.35 4.14 -4.43
CA VAL A 124 16.59 3.39 -4.64
C VAL A 124 17.41 3.35 -3.34
N LYS A 125 17.60 4.50 -2.68
CA LYS A 125 18.30 4.57 -1.39
C LYS A 125 17.69 3.60 -0.37
N LYS A 126 16.36 3.63 -0.18
CA LYS A 126 15.66 2.77 0.79
C LYS A 126 15.77 1.28 0.49
N VAL A 127 15.76 0.89 -0.79
CA VAL A 127 15.94 -0.52 -1.19
C VAL A 127 17.34 -1.01 -0.80
N PHE A 128 18.38 -0.19 -0.99
CA PHE A 128 19.75 -0.55 -0.63
C PHE A 128 20.03 -0.49 0.88
N THR A 129 19.48 0.50 1.60
CA THR A 129 19.68 0.60 3.07
C THR A 129 18.83 -0.39 3.86
N ARG A 130 17.86 -1.07 3.22
CA ARG A 130 16.85 -1.94 3.85
C ARG A 130 16.07 -1.24 4.99
N GLU A 131 16.13 0.08 5.07
CA GLU A 131 15.45 0.88 6.09
C GLU A 131 13.94 0.76 5.93
N GLY A 132 13.26 0.33 6.98
CA GLY A 132 11.80 0.18 7.01
C GLY A 132 11.26 -1.02 6.24
N VAL A 133 12.09 -2.02 5.90
CA VAL A 133 11.59 -3.37 5.53
C VAL A 133 11.22 -4.09 6.82
N LEU A 134 10.02 -3.83 7.33
CA LEU A 134 9.43 -4.73 8.32
C LEU A 134 9.27 -6.09 7.64
N SER A 135 9.89 -7.11 8.20
CA SER A 135 9.77 -8.48 7.70
C SER A 135 8.35 -8.96 8.04
N GLY A 136 7.52 -9.13 7.02
CA GLY A 136 6.14 -9.56 7.18
C GLY A 136 5.14 -8.41 7.04
N ASP A 137 3.91 -8.77 6.70
CA ASP A 137 2.74 -7.89 6.60
C ASP A 137 2.32 -7.31 7.97
N ALA A 138 3.28 -6.89 8.79
CA ALA A 138 3.05 -6.02 9.93
C ALA A 138 2.71 -4.63 9.41
N GLN A 139 1.53 -4.51 8.79
CA GLN A 139 0.77 -3.27 8.88
C GLN A 139 0.45 -3.11 10.37
N THR A 140 1.15 -2.19 11.02
CA THR A 140 0.84 -1.68 12.36
C THR A 140 -0.48 -0.91 12.41
N THR A 141 -1.39 -1.20 11.48
CA THR A 141 -2.63 -0.47 11.27
C THR A 141 -3.66 -1.48 10.82
N ILE A 142 -4.77 -1.54 11.56
CA ILE A 142 -6.00 -2.23 11.15
C ILE A 142 -6.40 -1.86 9.72
N ASP A 143 -7.19 -2.71 9.07
CA ASP A 143 -7.68 -2.45 7.73
C ASP A 143 -8.41 -1.10 7.67
N PHE A 144 -8.28 -0.37 6.56
CA PHE A 144 -8.80 1.01 6.48
C PHE A 144 -10.32 1.10 6.73
N ASP A 145 -11.08 0.09 6.30
CA ASP A 145 -12.51 0.06 6.55
C ASP A 145 -12.85 -0.12 8.03
N GLU A 146 -12.02 -0.83 8.79
CA GLU A 146 -12.14 -0.94 10.25
C GLU A 146 -11.71 0.37 10.91
N TYR A 147 -10.59 0.93 10.49
CA TYR A 147 -10.11 2.25 10.94
C TYR A 147 -11.17 3.34 10.81
N ARG A 148 -11.83 3.42 9.65
CA ARG A 148 -12.87 4.43 9.42
C ARG A 148 -14.13 4.14 10.24
N LYS A 149 -14.51 2.87 10.46
CA LYS A 149 -15.63 2.51 11.35
C LYS A 149 -15.34 2.98 12.77
N GLU A 150 -14.15 2.72 13.31
CA GLU A 150 -13.77 3.14 14.66
C GLU A 150 -13.87 4.67 14.82
N GLN A 151 -13.31 5.45 13.88
CA GLN A 151 -13.43 6.91 13.90
C GLN A 151 -14.89 7.39 13.88
N LEU A 152 -15.75 6.76 13.08
CA LEU A 152 -17.17 7.11 12.99
C LEU A 152 -17.92 6.77 14.30
N HIS A 153 -17.58 5.65 14.94
CA HIS A 153 -18.11 5.28 16.23
C HIS A 153 -17.68 6.27 17.33
N GLU A 154 -16.41 6.69 17.35
CA GLU A 154 -15.91 7.71 18.28
C GLU A 154 -16.56 9.09 18.06
N CYS A 155 -16.78 9.48 16.80
CA CYS A 155 -17.51 10.71 16.45
C CYS A 155 -19.00 10.67 16.83
N SER A 156 -19.62 9.49 16.92
CA SER A 156 -21.01 9.38 17.39
C SER A 156 -21.15 9.64 18.89
N HIS A 157 -20.07 9.50 19.65
CA HIS A 157 -20.00 9.76 21.10
C HIS A 157 -19.39 11.13 21.45
N SER A 158 -18.67 11.75 20.52
CA SER A 158 -18.07 13.08 20.68
C SER A 158 -18.34 13.90 19.42
N GLN A 159 -19.10 15.00 19.53
CA GLN A 159 -19.43 15.89 18.39
C GLN A 159 -18.16 16.26 17.61
N CYS A 160 -17.92 15.63 16.47
CA CYS A 160 -16.82 15.97 15.58
C CYS A 160 -17.31 16.02 14.13
N GLY A 161 -16.96 17.10 13.44
CA GLY A 161 -17.42 17.44 12.09
C GLY A 161 -16.65 16.68 11.00
N TYR A 162 -16.95 15.40 10.83
CA TYR A 162 -16.55 14.65 9.64
C TYR A 162 -17.62 14.80 8.57
N GLU A 163 -17.44 15.74 7.63
CA GLU A 163 -18.30 15.86 6.45
C GLU A 163 -17.88 14.85 5.38
N LYS A 164 -18.84 14.07 4.90
CA LYS A 164 -18.68 13.13 3.77
C LYS A 164 -18.62 13.83 2.41
#